data_AF-A0A819R9S2-F1
#
_entry.id   AF-A0A819R9S2-F1
#
_cell.length_a   1.000
_cell.length_b   1.000
_cell.length_c   1.000
_cell.angle_alpha   90.00
_cell.angle_beta   90.00
_cell.angle_gamma   90.00
#
_symmetry.space_group_name_H-M   'P 1'
#
loop_
_entity.id
_entity.type
_entity.pdbx_description
1 polymer ?
#
loop_
_entity_poly.entity_id
_entity_poly.type
_entity_poly.pdbx_seq_one_letter_code
_entity_poly.pdbx_strand_id
1 'polypeptide(L)'
;MLPLLPPQEINTAFCDIIEEISNVHQNFLQLTDYILRTYIEDALFSPSFWNLFDLIGIRPKTNNHVEGYHGQLNSHCQTHPNLWAWIRYIQESEESTMVRVEQEQAQQRSARRRRATSVANENILIKAKQEYLDGVLNLSGYQKRLRSFYYRYINVFDTTDKDDLDYEPPQN
;
A
#
# COMPACT_ATOMS: atom_id res chain seq x y z
N MET A 1 9.64 1.16 -5.04
CA MET A 1 9.77 2.21 -6.08
C MET A 1 9.31 1.69 -7.44
N LEU A 2 9.81 0.54 -7.91
CA LEU A 2 9.47 -0.07 -9.21
C LEU A 2 7.97 -0.12 -9.58
N PRO A 3 7.01 -0.43 -8.66
CA PRO A 3 5.59 -0.47 -9.02
C PRO A 3 5.01 0.88 -9.44
N LEU A 4 5.70 1.97 -9.13
CA LEU A 4 5.28 3.33 -9.42
C LEU A 4 6.01 3.91 -10.63
N LEU A 5 6.77 3.11 -11.38
CA LEU A 5 7.41 3.53 -12.62
C LEU A 5 6.56 3.12 -13.83
N PRO A 6 6.66 3.85 -14.96
CA PRO A 6 6.11 3.37 -16.22
C PRO A 6 6.62 1.96 -16.54
N PRO A 7 5.77 1.03 -17.02
CA PRO A 7 6.17 -0.35 -17.28
C PRO A 7 7.41 -0.49 -18.16
N GLN A 8 7.56 0.41 -19.14
CA GLN A 8 8.67 0.41 -20.10
C GLN A 8 10.01 0.73 -19.45
N GLU A 9 10.00 1.48 -18.35
CA GLU A 9 11.18 1.98 -17.66
C GLU A 9 11.63 1.09 -16.51
N ILE A 10 10.88 0.02 -16.19
CA ILE A 10 11.16 -0.88 -15.07
C ILE A 10 12.51 -1.56 -15.24
N ASN A 11 12.81 -2.07 -16.45
CA ASN A 11 14.07 -2.73 -16.76
C ASN A 11 15.26 -1.79 -16.52
N THR A 12 15.22 -0.62 -17.16
CA THR A 12 16.26 0.41 -17.03
C THR A 12 16.47 0.81 -15.57
N ALA A 13 15.39 1.10 -14.86
CA ALA A 13 15.46 1.50 -13.46
C ALA A 13 15.96 0.40 -12.54
N PHE A 14 15.70 -0.86 -12.86
CA PHE A 14 16.21 -1.99 -12.09
C PHE A 14 17.71 -2.19 -12.31
N CYS A 15 18.19 -2.06 -13.55
CA CYS A 15 19.62 -2.04 -13.86
C CYS A 15 20.34 -0.94 -13.09
N ASP A 16 19.81 0.29 -13.07
CA ASP A 16 20.38 1.40 -12.29
C ASP A 16 20.53 1.04 -10.79
N ILE A 17 19.53 0.38 -10.22
CA ILE A 17 19.52 -0.06 -8.82
C ILE A 17 20.56 -1.16 -8.59
N ILE A 18 20.66 -2.12 -9.52
CA ILE A 18 21.66 -3.19 -9.43
C ILE A 18 23.06 -2.59 -9.50
N GLU A 19 23.34 -1.71 -10.44
CA GLU A 19 24.66 -1.07 -10.59
C GLU A 19 25.06 -0.29 -9.33
N GLU A 20 24.11 0.38 -8.68
CA GLU A 20 24.32 1.09 -7.42
C GLU A 20 24.66 0.14 -6.25
N ILE A 21 24.02 -1.04 -6.18
CA ILE A 21 24.12 -1.97 -5.04
C ILE A 21 25.16 -3.09 -5.24
N SER A 22 25.49 -3.44 -6.49
CA SER A 22 26.41 -4.54 -6.83
C SER A 22 27.82 -4.37 -6.24
N ASN A 23 28.17 -3.16 -5.82
CA ASN A 23 29.42 -2.85 -5.13
C ASN A 23 29.48 -3.35 -3.67
N VAL A 24 28.41 -3.96 -3.13
CA VAL A 24 28.24 -4.13 -1.67
C VAL A 24 28.27 -5.59 -1.18
N HIS A 25 27.72 -6.60 -1.89
CA HIS A 25 27.70 -7.98 -1.35
C HIS A 25 27.34 -9.09 -2.36
N GLN A 26 28.03 -10.25 -2.33
CA GLN A 26 27.75 -11.40 -3.21
C GLN A 26 26.36 -12.05 -3.02
N ASN A 27 25.81 -12.03 -1.80
CA ASN A 27 24.45 -12.55 -1.52
C ASN A 27 23.35 -11.75 -2.23
N PHE A 28 23.66 -10.54 -2.72
CA PHE A 28 22.73 -9.71 -3.46
C PHE A 28 22.45 -10.26 -4.87
N LEU A 29 23.41 -10.97 -5.47
CA LEU A 29 23.29 -11.51 -6.83
C LEU A 29 22.19 -12.57 -6.97
N GLN A 30 22.03 -13.44 -5.95
CA GLN A 30 20.96 -14.44 -5.95
C GLN A 30 19.58 -13.80 -5.84
N LEU A 31 19.46 -12.75 -5.03
CA LEU A 31 18.22 -11.99 -4.89
C LEU A 31 17.88 -11.25 -6.19
N THR A 32 18.86 -10.63 -6.85
CA THR A 32 18.63 -9.92 -8.12
C THR A 32 18.22 -10.87 -9.24
N ASP A 33 18.87 -12.04 -9.36
CA ASP A 33 18.50 -13.06 -10.36
C ASP A 33 17.08 -13.58 -10.11
N TYR A 34 16.71 -13.81 -8.84
CA TYR A 34 15.34 -14.17 -8.49
C TYR A 34 14.34 -13.08 -8.89
N ILE A 35 14.61 -11.81 -8.59
CA ILE A 35 13.71 -10.71 -8.93
C ILE A 35 13.55 -10.56 -10.45
N LEU A 36 14.65 -10.65 -11.22
CA LEU A 36 14.62 -10.58 -12.68
C LEU A 36 13.68 -11.64 -13.26
N ARG A 37 13.91 -12.90 -12.90
CA ARG A 37 13.16 -14.06 -13.40
C ARG A 37 11.71 -14.10 -12.93
N THR A 38 11.43 -13.53 -11.77
CA THR A 38 10.08 -13.64 -11.18
C THR A 38 9.19 -12.47 -11.56
N TYR A 39 9.74 -11.27 -11.72
CA TYR A 39 8.94 -10.04 -11.80
C TYR A 39 9.24 -9.10 -12.98
N ILE A 40 10.39 -9.20 -13.65
CA ILE A 40 10.86 -8.15 -14.58
C ILE A 40 10.96 -8.62 -16.03
N GLU A 41 11.69 -9.70 -16.31
CA GLU A 41 11.98 -10.17 -17.68
C GLU A 41 10.90 -11.15 -18.18
N ASP A 42 11.26 -12.39 -18.53
CA ASP A 42 10.33 -13.53 -18.78
C ASP A 42 9.67 -13.98 -17.46
N ALA A 43 9.03 -13.01 -16.82
CA ALA A 43 8.58 -13.03 -15.45
C ALA A 43 7.37 -13.95 -15.29
N LEU A 44 7.41 -14.78 -14.25
CA LEU A 44 6.23 -15.49 -13.77
C LEU A 44 5.08 -14.53 -13.44
N PHE A 45 5.42 -13.34 -12.93
CA PHE A 45 4.49 -12.26 -12.65
C PHE A 45 4.89 -11.01 -13.44
N SER A 46 4.41 -10.93 -14.68
CA SER A 46 4.59 -9.77 -15.56
C SER A 46 4.25 -8.44 -14.84
N PRO A 47 4.94 -7.33 -15.17
CA PRO A 47 4.61 -5.99 -14.69
C PRO A 47 3.13 -5.62 -14.81
N SER A 48 2.40 -6.15 -15.80
CA SER A 48 0.96 -5.92 -15.94
C SER A 48 0.14 -6.37 -14.71
N PHE A 49 0.67 -7.31 -13.91
CA PHE A 49 0.02 -7.84 -12.72
C PHE A 49 0.21 -6.94 -11.49
N TRP A 50 1.39 -6.33 -11.33
CA TRP A 50 1.77 -5.65 -10.08
C TRP A 50 2.09 -4.16 -10.24
N ASN A 51 2.22 -3.66 -11.48
CA ASN A 51 2.46 -2.24 -11.73
C ASN A 51 1.24 -1.40 -11.32
N LEU A 52 1.53 -0.25 -10.71
CA LEU A 52 0.54 0.68 -10.16
C LEU A 52 0.64 2.07 -10.78
N PHE A 53 1.50 2.29 -11.78
CA PHE A 53 1.76 3.63 -12.34
C PHE A 53 0.49 4.30 -12.83
N ASP A 54 -0.32 3.57 -13.59
CA ASP A 54 -1.60 4.07 -14.11
C ASP A 54 -2.66 4.24 -13.03
N LEU A 55 -2.55 3.48 -11.94
CA LEU A 55 -3.44 3.54 -10.79
C LEU A 55 -3.08 4.66 -9.80
N ILE A 56 -1.98 5.40 -10.00
CA ILE A 56 -1.63 6.56 -9.17
C ILE A 56 -2.74 7.61 -9.25
N GLY A 57 -3.37 7.88 -8.10
CA GLY A 57 -4.48 8.83 -7.97
C GLY A 57 -5.87 8.26 -8.27
N ILE A 58 -5.97 7.00 -8.70
CA ILE A 58 -7.24 6.33 -8.96
C ILE A 58 -7.75 5.62 -7.69
N ARG A 59 -9.06 5.68 -7.49
CA ARG A 59 -9.78 5.05 -6.37
C ARG A 59 -11.06 4.37 -6.87
N PRO A 60 -11.57 3.35 -6.15
CA PRO A 60 -11.04 2.72 -4.92
C PRO A 60 -9.84 1.80 -5.19
N LYS A 61 -9.02 1.54 -4.16
CA LYS A 61 -7.99 0.50 -4.23
C LYS A 61 -8.63 -0.85 -3.90
N THR A 62 -8.25 -1.88 -4.65
CA THR A 62 -8.96 -3.17 -4.75
C THR A 62 -9.21 -3.88 -3.42
N ASN A 63 -8.34 -3.72 -2.41
CA ASN A 63 -8.48 -4.44 -1.13
C ASN A 63 -8.86 -3.60 0.10
N ASN A 64 -8.88 -2.26 -0.01
CA ASN A 64 -9.06 -1.40 1.18
C ASN A 64 -10.41 -1.63 1.90
N HIS A 65 -11.45 -1.98 1.15
CA HIS A 65 -12.79 -2.18 1.69
C HIS A 65 -12.89 -3.51 2.47
N VAL A 66 -12.27 -4.57 1.92
CA VAL A 66 -12.24 -5.90 2.52
C VAL A 66 -11.35 -5.90 3.77
N GLU A 67 -10.16 -5.30 3.69
CA GLU A 67 -9.28 -5.11 4.85
C GLU A 67 -9.96 -4.31 5.97
N GLY A 68 -10.66 -3.22 5.61
CA GLY A 68 -11.40 -2.40 6.57
C GLY A 68 -12.57 -3.15 7.21
N TYR A 69 -13.22 -4.04 6.47
CA TYR A 69 -14.27 -4.91 6.99
C TYR A 69 -13.70 -5.97 7.94
N HIS A 70 -12.68 -6.71 7.53
CA HIS A 70 -12.02 -7.70 8.39
C HIS A 70 -11.40 -7.06 9.64
N GLY A 71 -10.82 -5.86 9.53
CA GLY A 71 -10.30 -5.14 10.69
C GLY A 71 -11.39 -4.81 11.73
N GLN A 72 -12.59 -4.44 11.27
CA GLN A 72 -13.75 -4.23 12.15
C GLN A 72 -14.23 -5.53 12.78
N LEU A 73 -14.27 -6.63 12.02
CA LEU A 73 -14.62 -7.95 12.55
C LEU A 73 -13.61 -8.39 13.63
N ASN A 74 -12.31 -8.28 13.34
CA ASN A 74 -11.25 -8.71 14.23
C ASN A 74 -11.18 -7.87 15.51
N SER A 75 -11.49 -6.57 15.46
CA SER A 75 -11.52 -5.75 16.69
C SER A 75 -12.63 -6.16 17.66
N HIS A 76 -13.68 -6.82 17.17
CA HIS A 76 -14.82 -7.29 17.98
C HIS A 76 -14.77 -8.80 18.25
N CYS A 77 -13.98 -9.55 17.49
CA CYS A 77 -13.73 -10.98 17.67
C CYS A 77 -12.40 -11.18 18.42
N GLN A 78 -12.44 -11.04 19.75
CA GLN A 78 -11.29 -11.37 20.60
C GLN A 78 -11.12 -12.90 20.74
N THR A 79 -10.00 -13.34 21.31
CA THR A 79 -9.78 -14.75 21.67
C THR A 79 -10.89 -15.22 22.62
N HIS A 80 -11.74 -16.14 22.16
CA HIS A 80 -12.99 -16.59 22.80
C HIS A 80 -14.11 -15.54 22.87
N PRO A 81 -14.68 -15.14 21.71
CA PRO A 81 -15.75 -14.16 21.70
C PRO A 81 -17.01 -14.74 22.37
N ASN A 82 -17.72 -13.91 23.13
CA ASN A 82 -19.07 -14.27 23.55
C ASN A 82 -19.95 -14.42 22.30
N LEU A 83 -20.41 -15.65 22.04
CA LEU A 83 -21.16 -15.99 20.82
C LEU A 83 -22.39 -15.10 20.61
N TRP A 84 -23.12 -14.76 21.68
CA TRP A 84 -24.32 -13.91 21.58
C TRP A 84 -23.98 -12.46 21.27
N ALA A 85 -22.89 -11.94 21.86
CA ALA A 85 -22.39 -10.61 21.53
C ALA A 85 -21.91 -10.54 20.08
N TRP A 86 -21.26 -11.61 19.61
CA TRP A 86 -20.78 -11.72 18.24
C TRP A 86 -21.93 -11.76 17.22
N ILE A 87 -22.96 -12.59 17.46
CA ILE A 87 -24.16 -12.65 16.61
C ILE A 87 -24.83 -11.28 16.53
N ARG A 88 -25.00 -10.60 17.67
CA ARG A 88 -25.58 -9.25 17.70
C ARG A 88 -24.76 -8.25 16.89
N TYR A 89 -23.44 -8.28 17.04
CA TYR A 89 -22.54 -7.41 16.29
C TYR A 89 -22.66 -7.63 14.78
N ILE A 90 -22.77 -8.89 14.32
CA ILE A 90 -22.98 -9.19 12.90
C ILE A 90 -24.29 -8.57 12.41
N GLN A 91 -25.38 -8.75 13.15
CA GLN A 91 -26.70 -8.18 12.80
C GLN A 91 -26.65 -6.65 12.71
N GLU A 92 -26.07 -5.99 13.72
CA GLU A 92 -25.88 -4.53 13.72
C GLU A 92 -25.00 -4.05 12.55
N SER A 93 -23.97 -4.83 12.19
CA SER A 93 -23.11 -4.51 11.04
C SER A 93 -23.85 -4.60 9.70
N GLU A 94 -24.77 -5.56 9.58
CA GLU A 94 -25.60 -5.77 8.40
C GLU A 94 -26.60 -4.61 8.26
N GLU A 95 -27.31 -4.26 9.34
CA GLU A 95 -28.23 -3.12 9.38
C GLU A 95 -27.52 -1.80 9.00
N SER A 96 -26.35 -1.54 9.59
CA SER A 96 -25.54 -0.37 9.24
C SER A 96 -25.13 -0.35 7.76
N THR A 97 -24.84 -1.53 7.20
CA THR A 97 -24.50 -1.67 5.77
C THR A 97 -25.70 -1.39 4.88
N MET A 98 -26.89 -1.91 5.23
CA MET A 98 -28.12 -1.63 4.48
C MET A 98 -28.45 -0.14 4.45
N VAL A 99 -28.38 0.55 5.59
CA VAL A 99 -28.59 2.01 5.65
C VAL A 99 -27.59 2.75 4.75
N ARG A 100 -26.32 2.31 4.70
CA ARG A 100 -25.31 2.91 3.81
C ARG A 100 -25.63 2.70 2.34
N VAL A 101 -26.13 1.52 1.96
CA VAL A 101 -26.57 1.23 0.59
C VAL A 101 -27.74 2.13 0.19
N GLU A 102 -28.73 2.30 1.06
CA GLU A 102 -29.87 3.19 0.81
C GLU A 102 -29.43 4.65 0.64
N GLN A 103 -28.52 5.13 1.50
CA GLN A 103 -27.95 6.47 1.38
C GLN A 103 -27.16 6.67 0.08
N GLU A 104 -26.44 5.64 -0.39
CA GLU A 104 -25.75 5.65 -1.67
C GLU A 104 -26.72 5.73 -2.85
N GLN A 105 -27.78 4.91 -2.83
CA GLN A 105 -28.83 4.92 -3.84
C GLN A 105 -29.55 6.27 -3.90
N ALA A 106 -29.76 6.91 -2.74
CA ALA A 106 -30.32 8.24 -2.64
C ALA A 106 -29.35 9.38 -2.99
N GLN A 107 -28.08 9.09 -3.33
CA GLN A 107 -27.01 10.06 -3.55
C GLN A 107 -26.75 11.01 -2.35
N GLN A 108 -27.15 10.61 -1.15
CA GLN A 108 -27.05 11.42 0.08
C GLN A 108 -25.77 11.16 0.87
N ARG A 109 -24.84 10.39 0.32
CA ARG A 109 -23.64 9.98 1.04
C ARG A 109 -22.71 11.15 1.31
N SER A 110 -22.40 11.42 2.58
CA SER A 110 -21.24 12.21 2.94
C SER A 110 -19.97 11.34 2.85
N ALA A 111 -19.03 11.72 1.98
CA ALA A 111 -17.75 11.02 1.91
C ALA A 111 -17.01 11.20 3.24
N ARG A 112 -16.59 10.08 3.87
CA ARG A 112 -15.76 10.16 5.08
C ARG A 112 -14.54 11.01 4.77
N ARG A 113 -14.33 12.08 5.56
CA ARG A 113 -13.17 12.96 5.39
C ARG A 113 -11.90 12.13 5.50
N ARG A 114 -11.06 12.22 4.47
CA ARG A 114 -9.77 11.55 4.46
C ARG A 114 -8.80 12.23 5.42
N ARG A 115 -7.88 11.46 5.99
CA ARG A 115 -6.75 12.00 6.76
C ARG A 115 -5.96 12.95 5.85
N ALA A 116 -5.69 14.16 6.33
CA ALA A 116 -4.99 15.19 5.56
C ALA A 116 -3.61 14.71 5.07
N THR A 117 -2.90 13.95 5.90
CA THR A 117 -1.61 13.33 5.54
C THR A 117 -1.72 12.37 4.36
N SER A 118 -2.76 11.51 4.32
CA SER A 118 -3.01 10.61 3.19
C SER A 118 -3.29 11.37 1.90
N VAL A 119 -4.06 12.46 1.98
CA VAL A 119 -4.35 13.32 0.81
C VAL A 119 -3.08 14.00 0.32
N ALA A 120 -2.30 14.59 1.22
CA ALA A 120 -1.04 15.24 0.88
C ALA A 120 -0.05 14.27 0.22
N ASN A 121 0.08 13.07 0.78
CA ASN A 121 0.96 12.03 0.24
C ASN A 121 0.56 11.58 -1.17
N GLU A 122 -0.74 11.37 -1.41
CA GLU A 122 -1.26 11.02 -2.73
C GLU A 122 -1.05 12.16 -3.73
N ASN A 123 -1.30 13.41 -3.33
CA ASN A 123 -1.06 14.58 -4.18
C ASN A 123 0.42 14.73 -4.57
N ILE A 124 1.35 14.38 -3.68
CA ILE A 124 2.79 14.36 -4.00
C ILE A 124 3.08 13.35 -5.12
N LEU A 125 2.51 12.14 -5.04
CA LEU A 125 2.68 11.11 -6.06
C LEU A 125 2.04 11.51 -7.40
N ILE A 126 0.83 12.04 -7.37
CA ILE A 126 0.12 12.53 -8.57
C ILE A 126 0.94 13.63 -9.24
N LYS A 127 1.42 14.62 -8.46
CA LYS A 127 2.24 15.71 -8.98
C LYS A 127 3.54 15.20 -9.59
N ALA A 128 4.24 14.28 -8.91
CA ALA A 128 5.47 13.71 -9.44
C ALA A 128 5.24 12.92 -10.73
N LYS A 129 4.14 12.17 -10.84
CA LYS A 129 3.74 11.48 -12.07
C LYS A 129 3.48 12.49 -13.19
N GLN A 130 2.73 13.55 -12.92
CA GLN A 130 2.39 14.56 -13.90
C GLN A 130 3.65 15.27 -14.43
N GLU A 131 4.54 15.71 -13.54
CA GLU A 131 5.81 16.35 -13.94
C GLU A 131 6.72 15.42 -14.78
N TYR A 132 6.67 14.11 -14.55
CA TYR A 132 7.37 13.14 -15.39
C TYR A 132 6.70 12.99 -16.76
N LEU A 133 5.38 12.87 -16.83
CA LEU A 133 4.63 12.78 -18.09
C LEU A 133 4.76 14.06 -18.94
N ASP A 134 4.82 15.22 -18.30
CA ASP A 134 5.02 16.52 -18.95
C ASP A 134 6.48 16.73 -19.43
N GLY A 135 7.39 15.79 -19.12
CA GLY A 135 8.81 15.87 -19.49
C GLY A 135 9.62 16.86 -18.65
N VAL A 136 9.05 17.43 -17.59
CA VAL A 136 9.75 18.32 -16.64
C VAL A 136 10.78 17.54 -15.81
N LEU A 137 10.47 16.28 -15.48
CA LEU A 137 11.37 15.36 -14.81
C LEU A 137 11.82 14.27 -15.77
N ASN A 138 13.13 14.00 -15.78
CA ASN A 138 13.68 12.79 -16.39
C ASN A 138 13.49 11.58 -15.45
N LEU A 139 13.77 10.37 -15.95
CA LEU A 139 13.61 9.12 -15.20
C LEU A 139 14.38 9.14 -13.86
N SER A 140 15.65 9.54 -13.87
CA SER A 140 16.48 9.63 -12.67
C SER A 140 15.90 10.59 -11.62
N GLY A 141 15.43 11.77 -12.06
CA GLY A 141 14.77 12.75 -11.20
C GLY A 141 13.46 12.20 -10.61
N TYR A 142 12.69 11.47 -11.41
CA TYR A 142 11.47 10.81 -10.95
C TYR A 142 11.76 9.71 -9.92
N GLN A 143 12.72 8.82 -10.21
CA GLN A 143 13.21 7.77 -9.29
C GLN A 143 13.66 8.37 -7.95
N LYS A 144 14.45 9.44 -7.97
CA LYS A 144 14.92 10.13 -6.75
C LYS A 144 13.76 10.65 -5.90
N ARG A 145 12.74 11.22 -6.54
CA ARG A 145 11.54 11.74 -5.87
C ARG A 145 10.72 10.61 -5.25
N LEU A 146 10.55 9.49 -5.96
CA LEU A 146 9.89 8.30 -5.44
C LEU A 146 10.65 7.65 -4.28
N ARG A 147 12.00 7.58 -4.34
CA ARG A 147 12.84 7.07 -3.24
C ARG A 147 12.63 7.91 -1.98
N SER A 148 12.66 9.25 -2.10
CA SER A 148 12.45 10.14 -0.95
C SER A 148 11.10 9.93 -0.25
N PHE A 149 10.07 9.58 -1.03
CA PHE A 149 8.74 9.26 -0.52
C PHE A 149 8.71 7.89 0.17
N TYR A 150 9.41 6.88 -0.36
CA TYR A 150 9.47 5.54 0.22
C TYR A 150 10.13 5.55 1.60
N TYR A 151 11.21 6.32 1.80
CA TYR A 151 11.84 6.49 3.12
C TYR A 151 10.91 7.12 4.15
N ARG A 152 10.01 8.02 3.71
CA ARG A 152 8.96 8.58 4.59
C ARG A 152 7.95 7.52 5.04
N TYR A 153 7.70 6.48 4.25
CA TYR A 153 6.82 5.38 4.63
C TYR A 153 7.52 4.39 5.57
N ILE A 154 8.77 4.01 5.29
CA ILE A 154 9.54 3.12 6.19
C ILE A 154 9.63 3.73 7.59
N ASN A 155 9.98 5.02 7.70
CA ASN A 155 10.09 5.68 9.01
C ASN A 155 8.76 5.79 9.77
N VAL A 156 7.61 5.70 9.09
CA VAL A 156 6.30 5.70 9.74
C VAL A 156 5.96 4.31 10.30
N PHE A 157 6.38 3.25 9.61
CA PHE A 157 6.22 1.86 10.09
C PHE A 157 7.27 1.47 11.14
N ASP A 158 8.43 2.11 11.16
CA ASP A 158 9.42 1.99 12.25
C ASP A 158 8.98 2.72 13.54
N THR A 159 8.01 3.63 13.44
CA THR A 159 7.45 4.35 14.60
C THR A 159 6.18 3.73 15.17
N THR A 160 5.69 2.62 14.61
CA THR A 160 4.62 1.83 15.22
C THR A 160 5.24 0.78 16.14
N ASP A 161 4.99 0.98 17.43
CA ASP A 161 5.12 0.05 18.56
C ASP A 161 6.52 -0.31 19.06
N LYS A 162 7.16 0.68 19.70
CA LYS A 162 8.04 0.38 20.85
C LYS A 162 7.29 0.26 22.17
N ASP A 163 6.03 0.70 22.23
CA ASP A 163 5.23 0.71 23.46
C ASP A 163 4.49 -0.63 23.71
N ASP A 164 4.43 -1.54 22.72
CA ASP A 164 3.81 -2.88 22.87
C ASP A 164 4.80 -3.99 23.28
N LEU A 165 6.06 -3.65 23.63
CA LEU A 165 7.06 -4.63 24.09
C LEU A 165 7.09 -4.83 25.62
N ASP A 166 6.25 -4.12 26.38
CA ASP A 166 6.18 -4.19 27.85
C ASP A 166 5.08 -5.13 28.37
N TYR A 167 4.72 -6.18 27.61
CA TYR A 167 3.86 -7.24 28.16
C TYR A 167 4.68 -8.19 29.05
N GLU A 168 4.68 -7.94 30.36
CA GLU A 168 5.05 -8.97 31.33
C GLU A 168 3.84 -9.90 31.61
N PRO A 169 3.95 -11.21 31.35
CA PRO A 169 2.87 -12.14 31.66
C PRO A 169 2.66 -12.23 33.17
N PRO A 170 1.42 -12.43 33.65
CA PRO A 170 1.13 -12.55 35.08
C PRO A 170 1.90 -13.72 35.69
N GLN A 171 2.68 -13.43 36.73
CA GLN A 171 3.34 -14.45 37.53
C GLN A 171 2.28 -15.12 38.41
N ASN A 172 2.05 -16.41 38.16
CA ASN A 172 1.22 -17.28 38.99
C ASN A 172 1.90 -17.55 40.34
#